data_AF-A0A0G0L5C5-F1
#
_entry.id   AF-A0A0G0L5C5-F1
#
_cell.length_a   1.000
_cell.length_b   1.000
_cell.length_c   1.000
_cell.angle_alpha   90.00
_cell.angle_beta   90.00
_cell.angle_gamma   90.00
#
_symmetry.space_group_name_H-M   'P 1'
#
loop_
_entity.id
_entity.type
_entity.pdbx_description
1 polymer ?
#
loop_
_entity_poly.entity_id
_entity_poly.type
_entity_poly.pdbx_seq_one_letter_code
_entity_poly.pdbx_strand_id
1 'polypeptide(L)'
;MTHGTDTMIDTARFLSAIPNKVIIITGASQPYKFRESDTEFNVGVAIGALNTIDQGIYISMNGRVYQWDKVEKRSNGWFVDKI
;
A
#
# COMPACT_ATOMS: atom_id res chain seq x y z
N MET A 1 -4.69 5.66 3.33
CA MET A 1 -5.23 4.94 4.49
C MET A 1 -4.14 4.07 5.08
N THR A 2 -3.85 4.20 6.37
CA THR A 2 -2.90 3.31 7.07
C THR A 2 -3.59 2.00 7.43
N HIS A 3 -2.91 0.86 7.24
CA HIS A 3 -3.46 -0.47 7.51
C HIS A 3 -2.36 -1.47 7.88
N GLY A 4 -2.72 -2.55 8.60
CA GLY A 4 -1.84 -3.69 8.80
C GLY A 4 -1.54 -4.43 7.50
N THR A 5 -0.36 -5.04 7.36
CA THR A 5 0.09 -5.61 6.08
C THR A 5 -0.54 -6.95 5.72
N ASP A 6 -1.17 -7.63 6.68
CA ASP A 6 -1.65 -9.01 6.47
C ASP A 6 -2.87 -9.09 5.54
N THR A 7 -3.79 -8.13 5.65
CA THR A 7 -5.07 -8.17 4.92
C THR A 7 -5.35 -6.89 4.12
N MET A 8 -4.37 -6.01 3.94
CA MET A 8 -4.58 -4.74 3.24
C MET A 8 -5.02 -4.90 1.77
N ILE A 9 -4.63 -6.00 1.11
CA ILE A 9 -5.08 -6.32 -0.25
C ILE A 9 -6.56 -6.71 -0.25
N ASP A 10 -7.02 -7.45 0.76
CA ASP A 10 -8.44 -7.80 0.91
C ASP A 10 -9.29 -6.56 1.20
N THR A 11 -8.77 -5.64 2.03
CA THR A 11 -9.40 -4.34 2.27
C THR A 11 -9.47 -3.52 0.99
N ALA A 12 -8.41 -3.50 0.18
CA ALA A 12 -8.42 -2.82 -1.12
C ALA A 12 -9.50 -3.39 -2.04
N ARG A 13 -9.63 -4.73 -2.08
CA ARG A 13 -10.69 -5.41 -2.83
C ARG A 13 -12.08 -5.00 -2.37
N PHE A 14 -12.33 -4.90 -1.06
CA PHE A 14 -13.63 -4.45 -0.56
C PHE A 14 -13.92 -2.99 -0.94
N LEU A 15 -12.91 -2.14 -0.90
CA LEU A 15 -13.03 -0.73 -1.25
C LEU A 15 -13.18 -0.48 -2.77
N SER A 16 -12.87 -1.47 -3.62
CA SER A 16 -12.91 -1.32 -5.08
C SER A 16 -14.30 -1.00 -5.63
N ALA A 17 -15.35 -1.21 -4.83
CA ALA A 17 -16.72 -0.84 -5.15
C ALA A 17 -16.99 0.68 -5.09
N ILE A 18 -16.07 1.48 -4.53
CA ILE A 18 -16.25 2.92 -4.38
C ILE A 18 -15.71 3.64 -5.63
N PRO A 19 -16.57 4.26 -6.46
CA PRO A 19 -16.13 4.91 -7.68
C PRO A 19 -15.51 6.29 -7.39
N ASN A 20 -14.79 6.82 -8.38
CA ASN A 20 -14.32 8.22 -8.43
C ASN A 20 -13.43 8.64 -7.26
N LYS A 21 -12.54 7.75 -6.81
CA LYS A 21 -11.57 8.04 -5.74
C LYS A 21 -10.17 7.55 -6.10
N VAL A 22 -9.18 8.24 -5.56
CA VAL A 22 -7.81 7.75 -5.44
C VAL A 22 -7.64 7.28 -3.99
N ILE A 23 -7.37 5.99 -3.80
CA ILE A 23 -7.15 5.40 -2.47
C ILE A 23 -5.80 4.72 -2.48
N ILE A 24 -4.86 5.21 -1.68
CA ILE A 24 -3.59 4.50 -1.42
C ILE A 24 -3.68 3.89 -0.02
N ILE A 25 -3.51 2.57 0.08
CA ILE A 25 -3.38 1.85 1.34
C ILE A 25 -1.89 1.63 1.60
N THR A 26 -1.43 2.01 2.79
CA THR A 26 -0.02 1.92 3.16
C THR A 26 0.10 1.31 4.55
N GLY A 27 1.27 0.77 4.86
CA GLY A 27 1.59 0.25 6.17
C GLY A 27 3.09 0.25 6.41
N ALA A 28 3.52 -0.59 7.34
CA ALA A 28 4.92 -0.81 7.65
C ALA A 28 5.12 -2.27 8.03
N SER A 29 6.29 -2.82 7.72
CA SER A 29 6.71 -4.14 8.18
C SER A 29 7.17 -4.11 9.63
N GLN A 30 7.67 -2.97 10.13
CA GLN A 30 8.01 -2.77 11.54
C GLN A 30 7.17 -1.67 12.17
N PRO A 31 6.72 -1.82 13.43
CA PRO A 31 6.06 -0.75 14.16
C PRO A 31 6.86 0.57 14.15
N TYR A 32 6.17 1.69 13.93
CA TYR A 32 6.75 3.05 13.87
C TYR A 32 7.66 3.42 15.05
N LYS A 33 7.47 2.83 16.24
CA LYS A 33 8.29 3.14 17.43
C LYS A 33 9.74 2.65 17.30
N PHE A 34 10.06 1.78 16.35
CA PHE A 34 11.41 1.31 16.10
C PHE A 34 12.17 2.31 15.21
N ARG A 35 13.43 2.62 15.55
CA ARG A 35 14.27 3.57 14.80
C ARG A 35 14.52 3.16 13.34
N GLU A 36 14.39 1.88 13.03
CA GLU A 36 14.61 1.30 11.70
C GLU A 36 13.28 0.99 10.98
N SER A 37 12.17 1.60 11.41
CA SER A 37 10.87 1.41 10.77
C SER A 37 10.87 1.92 9.33
N ASP A 38 10.14 1.21 8.47
CA ASP A 38 9.86 1.61 7.09
C ASP A 38 8.61 2.51 6.98
N THR A 39 8.01 2.91 8.11
CA THR A 39 6.77 3.69 8.16
C THR A 39 6.88 5.03 7.43
N GLU A 40 7.85 5.86 7.79
CA GLU A 40 8.03 7.21 7.25
C GLU A 40 8.25 7.15 5.74
N PHE A 41 9.02 6.17 5.29
CA PHE A 41 9.31 5.97 3.88
C PHE A 41 8.07 5.56 3.09
N ASN A 42 7.33 4.54 3.55
CA ASN A 42 6.11 4.09 2.85
C ASN A 42 5.01 5.17 2.83
N VAL A 43 4.87 5.94 3.92
CA VAL A 43 3.95 7.09 3.98
C VAL A 43 4.39 8.20 3.01
N GLY A 44 5.69 8.51 2.96
CA GLY A 44 6.24 9.48 2.01
C GLY A 44 5.96 9.10 0.56
N VAL A 45 6.15 7.82 0.20
CA VAL A 45 5.83 7.30 -1.13
C VAL A 45 4.33 7.42 -1.45
N ALA A 46 3.46 7.07 -0.49
CA ALA A 46 2.01 7.22 -0.67
C ALA A 46 1.61 8.68 -0.93
N ILE A 47 2.12 9.63 -0.13
CA ILE A 47 1.83 11.06 -0.29
C ILE A 47 2.39 11.59 -1.62
N GLY A 48 3.61 11.18 -1.99
CA GLY A 48 4.24 11.59 -3.24
C GLY A 48 3.46 11.17 -4.48
N ALA A 49 2.85 9.99 -4.46
CA ALA A 49 2.08 9.47 -5.60
C ALA A 49 0.67 10.07 -5.74
N LEU A 50 0.08 10.55 -4.64
CA LEU A 50 -1.34 10.91 -4.52
C LEU A 50 -1.87 11.89 -5.60
N ASN A 51 -1.02 12.80 -6.08
CA ASN A 51 -1.37 13.81 -7.10
C ASN A 51 -0.99 13.43 -8.53
N THR A 52 -0.43 12.24 -8.73
CA THR A 52 0.18 11.81 -10.01
C THR A 52 -0.42 10.54 -10.58
N ILE A 53 -1.30 9.88 -9.82
CA ILE A 53 -1.94 8.62 -10.20
C ILE A 53 -3.41 8.84 -10.53
N ASP A 54 -3.90 8.03 -11.48
CA ASP A 54 -5.31 8.03 -11.85
C ASP A 54 -6.20 7.46 -10.74
N GLN A 55 -7.51 7.70 -10.86
CA GLN A 55 -8.51 7.11 -9.99
C GLN A 55 -8.34 5.59 -9.90
N GLY A 56 -8.44 5.06 -8.68
CA GLY A 56 -8.17 3.65 -8.40
C GLY A 56 -7.73 3.42 -6.97
N ILE A 57 -7.41 2.15 -6.68
CA ILE A 57 -6.92 1.71 -5.38
C ILE A 57 -5.52 1.14 -5.53
N TYR A 58 -4.64 1.53 -4.62
CA TYR A 58 -3.22 1.24 -4.70
C TYR A 58 -2.68 0.79 -3.36
N ILE A 59 -1.60 0.02 -3.39
CA ILE A 59 -0.80 -0.37 -2.23
C ILE A 59 0.53 0.35 -2.28
N SER A 60 0.93 1.01 -1.18
CA SER A 60 2.26 1.61 -1.00
C SER A 60 3.04 0.82 0.04
N MET A 61 4.01 0.03 -0.40
CA MET A 61 4.87 -0.81 0.44
C MET A 61 6.23 -1.01 -0.24
N ASN A 62 7.29 -1.18 0.55
CA ASN A 62 8.66 -1.41 0.05
C ASN A 62 9.14 -0.34 -0.94
N GLY A 63 8.74 0.92 -0.71
CA GLY A 63 9.15 2.04 -1.56
C GLY A 63 8.46 2.16 -2.92
N ARG A 64 7.41 1.36 -3.17
CA ARG A 64 6.73 1.29 -4.48
C ARG A 64 5.23 1.43 -4.32
N VAL A 65 4.58 1.92 -5.37
CA VAL A 65 3.12 2.00 -5.49
C VAL A 65 2.66 0.97 -6.51
N TYR A 66 1.74 0.11 -6.10
CA TYR A 66 1.18 -0.96 -6.94
C TYR A 66 -0.32 -0.77 -7.11
N GLN A 67 -0.88 -1.18 -8.25
CA GLN A 67 -2.33 -1.40 -8.32
C GLN A 67 -2.71 -2.57 -7.39
N TRP A 68 -3.80 -2.42 -6.63
CA TRP A 68 -4.16 -3.38 -5.58
C TRP A 68 -4.37 -4.82 -6.08
N ASP A 69 -4.81 -4.97 -7.33
CA ASP A 69 -5.09 -6.25 -7.97
C ASP A 69 -3.86 -6.88 -8.63
N LYS A 70 -2.76 -6.11 -8.79
CA LYS A 70 -1.49 -6.53 -9.40
C LYS A 70 -0.36 -6.77 -8.41
N VAL A 71 -0.65 -6.78 -7.11
CA VAL A 71 0.36 -6.98 -6.06
C VAL A 71 -0.01 -8.11 -5.13
N GLU A 72 1.00 -8.84 -4.66
CA GLU A 72 0.86 -9.86 -3.62
C GLU A 72 1.91 -9.64 -2.51
N LYS A 73 1.55 -10.01 -1.27
CA LYS A 73 2.49 -10.12 -0.16
C LYS A 73 3.03 -11.53 -0.11
N ARG A 74 4.35 -11.70 -0.18
CA ARG A 74 5.02 -13.00 -0.03
C ARG A 74 5.19 -13.37 1.44
N SER A 75 5.49 -14.63 1.69
CA SER A 75 5.75 -15.17 3.03
C SER A 75 6.91 -14.48 3.77
N ASN A 76 7.87 -13.91 3.03
CA ASN A 76 8.96 -13.11 3.59
C ASN A 76 8.57 -11.64 3.89
N GLY A 77 7.28 -11.29 3.75
CA GLY A 77 6.75 -9.96 4.02
C GLY A 77 6.90 -8.94 2.89
N TRP A 78 7.53 -9.30 1.77
CA TRP A 78 7.71 -8.40 0.63
C TRP A 78 6.47 -8.33 -0.26
N PHE A 79 6.16 -7.12 -0.70
CA PHE A 79 5.17 -6.86 -1.73
C PHE A 79 5.85 -6.86 -3.09
N VAL A 80 5.28 -7.63 -4.02
CA VAL A 80 5.79 -7.79 -5.38
C VAL A 80 4.66 -7.76 -6.39
N ASP A 81 4.99 -7.42 -7.64
CA ASP A 81 4.07 -7.56 -8.76
C ASP A 81 3.66 -9.04 -8.93
N LYS A 82 2.37 -9.28 -9.15
CA LYS A 82 1.86 -10.60 -9.56
C LYS A 82 2.38 -10.93 -10.96
N ILE A 83 2.76 -12.19 -11.16
CA ILE A 83 3.15 -12.75 -12.47
C ILE A 83 1.89 -13.20 -13.22
#